data_AF-A0AAE0QJU1-F1
#
_entry.id   AF-A0AAE0QJU1-F1
#
_cell.length_a   1.000
_cell.length_b   1.000
_cell.length_c   1.000
_cell.angle_alpha   90.00
_cell.angle_beta   90.00
_cell.angle_gamma   90.00
#
_symmetry.space_group_name_H-M   'P 1'
#
loop_
_entity.id
_entity.type
_entity.pdbx_description
1 polymer ?
#
loop_
_entity_poly.entity_id
_entity_poly.type
_entity_poly.pdbx_seq_one_letter_code
_entity_poly.pdbx_strand_id
1 'polypeptide(L)'
;MSEWCKDMYERSRTVVKCAVGQTEEFKVEVGLHQGSALSPFLFAIVMHQLSEEVRQESPWTMMLADDIVICSESREQVEENLERWRFALERKRNESQS
;
A
#
# COMPACT_ATOMS: atom_id res chain seq x y z
N MET A 1 6.32 2.26 -13.81
CA MET A 1 5.65 0.95 -14.00
C MET A 1 5.75 0.59 -15.48
N SER A 2 6.24 -0.60 -15.84
CA SER A 2 6.33 -1.05 -17.24
C SER A 2 4.95 -1.30 -17.84
N GLU A 3 4.79 -1.17 -19.16
CA GLU A 3 3.51 -1.41 -19.85
C GLU A 3 2.93 -2.81 -19.59
N TRP A 4 3.80 -3.82 -19.48
CA TRP A 4 3.41 -5.20 -19.18
C TRP A 4 2.70 -5.38 -17.83
N CYS A 5 3.11 -4.63 -16.80
CA CYS A 5 2.41 -4.67 -15.51
C CYS A 5 1.01 -4.06 -15.59
N LYS A 6 0.82 -3.02 -16.42
CA LYS A 6 -0.50 -2.41 -16.61
C LYS A 6 -1.43 -3.38 -17.33
N ASP A 7 -0.98 -4.01 -18.43
CA ASP A 7 -1.79 -4.98 -19.18
C ASP A 7 -2.18 -6.21 -18.34
N MET A 8 -1.27 -6.71 -17.48
CA MET A 8 -1.56 -7.82 -16.56
C MET A 8 -2.70 -7.52 -15.58
N TYR A 9 -2.82 -6.28 -15.10
CA TYR A 9 -3.84 -5.90 -14.11
C TYR A 9 -5.11 -5.34 -14.75
N GLU A 10 -5.02 -4.66 -15.89
CA GLU A 10 -6.16 -4.08 -16.59
C GLU A 10 -7.15 -5.14 -17.10
N ARG A 11 -6.67 -6.36 -17.36
CA ARG A 11 -7.50 -7.51 -17.76
C ARG A 11 -7.76 -8.48 -16.62
N SER A 12 -7.37 -8.15 -15.39
CA SER A 12 -7.51 -9.03 -14.25
C SER A 12 -8.98 -9.27 -13.90
N ARG A 13 -9.35 -10.54 -13.81
CA ARG A 13 -10.67 -11.03 -13.43
C ARG A 13 -10.52 -12.04 -12.30
N THR A 14 -11.50 -12.08 -11.40
CA THR A 14 -11.46 -12.99 -10.25
C THR A 14 -12.82 -13.59 -9.93
N VAL A 15 -12.80 -14.66 -9.17
CA VAL A 15 -13.96 -15.40 -8.65
C VAL A 15 -13.72 -15.64 -7.17
N VAL A 16 -14.71 -15.32 -6.33
CA VAL A 16 -14.62 -15.54 -4.89
C VAL A 16 -15.38 -16.81 -4.52
N LYS A 17 -14.72 -17.71 -3.80
CA LYS A 17 -15.36 -18.91 -3.25
C LYS A 17 -15.93 -18.60 -1.86
N CYS A 18 -17.24 -18.66 -1.73
CA CYS A 18 -17.99 -18.43 -0.51
C CYS A 18 -18.60 -19.74 0.03
N ALA A 19 -19.17 -19.72 1.24
CA ALA A 19 -19.81 -20.89 1.85
C ALA A 19 -21.00 -21.44 1.05
N VAL A 20 -21.66 -20.58 0.25
CA VAL A 20 -22.82 -20.91 -0.61
C VAL A 20 -22.45 -21.24 -2.05
N GLY A 21 -21.17 -21.21 -2.44
CA GLY A 21 -20.72 -21.45 -3.81
C GLY A 21 -19.67 -20.45 -4.28
N GLN A 22 -19.44 -20.37 -5.59
CA GLN A 22 -18.56 -19.37 -6.20
C GLN A 22 -19.37 -18.19 -6.75
N THR A 23 -18.80 -16.99 -6.70
CA THR A 23 -19.37 -15.83 -7.40
C THR A 23 -19.26 -16.00 -8.91
N GLU A 24 -20.00 -15.19 -9.66
CA GLU A 24 -19.68 -14.96 -11.06
C GLU A 24 -18.31 -14.29 -11.17
N GLU A 25 -17.68 -14.41 -12.34
CA GLU A 25 -16.41 -13.76 -12.62
C GLU A 25 -16.63 -12.25 -12.76
N PHE A 26 -15.82 -11.47 -12.06
CA PHE A 26 -15.87 -10.01 -12.12
C PHE A 26 -14.49 -9.40 -12.30
N LYS A 27 -14.44 -8.18 -12.86
CA LYS A 27 -13.20 -7.43 -13.10
C LYS A 27 -12.69 -6.81 -11.79
N VAL A 28 -11.38 -6.86 -11.58
CA VAL A 28 -10.73 -6.19 -10.45
C VAL A 28 -10.49 -4.73 -10.82
N GLU A 29 -11.33 -3.83 -10.32
CA GLU A 29 -11.22 -2.37 -10.58
C GLU A 29 -10.17 -1.68 -9.68
N VAL A 30 -9.94 -2.22 -8.48
CA VAL A 30 -9.02 -1.66 -7.49
C VAL A 30 -8.35 -2.75 -6.68
N GLY A 31 -7.12 -2.46 -6.24
CA GLY A 31 -6.33 -3.35 -5.40
C GLY A 31 -5.44 -4.31 -6.19
N LEU A 32 -4.73 -5.16 -5.45
CA LEU A 32 -3.82 -6.18 -5.99
C LEU A 32 -4.43 -7.57 -5.79
N HIS A 33 -4.08 -8.52 -6.68
CA HIS A 33 -4.56 -9.89 -6.57
C HIS A 33 -3.87 -10.62 -5.41
N GLN A 34 -4.58 -10.87 -4.32
CA GLN A 34 -4.04 -11.58 -3.16
C GLN A 34 -3.54 -12.97 -3.57
N GLY A 35 -2.29 -13.30 -3.21
CA GLY A 35 -1.63 -14.56 -3.59
C GLY A 35 -0.91 -14.54 -4.93
N SER A 36 -0.94 -13.43 -5.68
CA SER A 36 -0.06 -13.25 -6.83
C SER A 36 1.39 -13.00 -6.39
N ALA A 37 2.34 -13.68 -7.03
CA ALA A 37 3.77 -13.50 -6.78
C ALA A 37 4.26 -12.07 -7.08
N LEU A 38 3.53 -11.34 -7.94
CA LEU A 38 3.88 -9.98 -8.34
C LEU A 38 3.32 -8.92 -7.37
N SER A 39 2.26 -9.23 -6.62
CA SER A 39 1.62 -8.28 -5.73
C SER A 39 2.53 -7.75 -4.61
N PRO A 40 3.37 -8.57 -3.93
CA PRO A 40 4.32 -8.04 -2.95
C PRO A 40 5.28 -6.99 -3.52
N PHE A 41 5.75 -7.18 -4.75
CA PHE A 41 6.66 -6.24 -5.41
C PHE A 41 5.97 -4.92 -5.76
N LEU A 42 4.77 -4.99 -6.33
CA LEU A 42 3.97 -3.79 -6.64
C LEU A 42 3.59 -3.03 -5.37
N PHE A 43 3.24 -3.76 -4.32
CA PHE A 43 2.96 -3.19 -3.01
C PHE A 43 4.18 -2.48 -2.44
N ALA A 44 5.37 -3.07 -2.51
CA ALA A 44 6.61 -2.43 -2.07
C ALA A 44 6.91 -1.11 -2.82
N ILE A 45 6.65 -1.05 -4.12
CA ILE A 45 6.80 0.19 -4.91
C ILE A 45 5.83 1.27 -4.43
N VAL A 46 4.55 0.91 -4.22
CA VAL A 46 3.55 1.86 -3.72
C VAL A 46 3.93 2.36 -2.33
N MET A 47 4.31 1.44 -1.43
CA MET A 47 4.75 1.81 -0.08
C MET A 47 6.01 2.68 -0.09
N HIS A 48 6.95 2.42 -0.99
CA HIS A 48 8.12 3.28 -1.18
C HIS A 48 7.70 4.70 -1.56
N GLN A 49 6.84 4.86 -2.56
CA GLN A 49 6.40 6.18 -3.02
C GLN A 49 5.56 6.93 -1.97
N LEU A 50 4.72 6.23 -1.22
CA LEU A 50 3.90 6.80 -0.15
C LEU A 50 4.74 7.26 1.05
N SER A 51 5.82 6.55 1.35
CA SER A 51 6.65 6.83 2.53
C SER A 51 7.85 7.72 2.27
N GLU A 52 8.28 7.89 1.01
CA GLU A 52 9.52 8.58 0.62
C GLU A 52 9.76 9.91 1.35
N GLU A 53 8.72 10.73 1.52
CA GLU A 53 8.83 12.08 2.09
C GLU A 53 8.85 12.15 3.62
N VAL A 54 8.39 11.11 4.31
CA VAL A 54 8.28 11.05 5.77
C VAL A 54 9.17 9.99 6.42
N ARG A 55 9.67 9.04 5.63
CA ARG A 55 10.51 7.96 6.09
C ARG A 55 11.86 8.47 6.56
N GLN A 56 12.24 8.05 7.76
CA GLN A 56 13.58 8.25 8.29
C GLN A 56 14.37 6.95 8.18
N GLU A 57 15.70 7.04 8.23
CA GLU A 57 16.56 5.87 8.23
C GLU A 57 16.35 5.02 9.49
N SER A 58 16.67 3.73 9.37
CA SER A 58 16.63 2.79 10.50
C SER A 58 17.54 3.29 11.63
N PRO A 59 17.12 3.24 12.92
CA PRO A 59 15.95 2.51 13.44
C PRO A 59 14.67 3.36 13.59
N TRP A 60 14.66 4.62 13.16
CA TRP A 60 13.58 5.58 13.47
C TRP A 60 12.29 5.31 12.70
N THR A 61 12.39 4.74 11.50
CA THR A 61 11.25 4.21 10.76
C THR A 61 11.59 2.85 10.15
N MET A 62 10.79 1.85 10.46
CA MET A 62 10.87 0.52 9.86
C MET A 62 9.54 0.17 9.21
N MET A 63 9.58 -0.54 8.09
CA MET A 63 8.38 -0.95 7.36
C MET A 63 8.46 -2.42 7.00
N LEU A 64 7.37 -3.15 7.21
CA LEU A 64 7.22 -4.55 6.85
C LEU A 64 5.85 -4.74 6.22
N ALA A 65 5.81 -4.95 4.90
CA ALA A 65 4.55 -4.94 4.16
C ALA A 65 3.72 -3.70 4.54
N ASP A 66 2.50 -3.89 5.05
CA ASP A 66 1.56 -2.85 5.46
C ASP A 66 1.85 -2.26 6.85
N ASP A 67 2.73 -2.87 7.64
CA ASP A 67 3.10 -2.38 8.96
C ASP A 67 4.20 -1.30 8.90
N ILE A 68 3.99 -0.20 9.63
CA ILE A 68 4.96 0.89 9.80
C ILE A 68 5.22 1.06 11.29
N VAL A 69 6.50 0.98 11.67
CA VAL A 69 6.97 1.22 13.04
C VAL A 69 7.71 2.55 13.05
N ILE A 70 7.26 3.46 13.92
CA ILE A 70 7.88 4.77 14.17
C ILE A 70 8.49 4.74 15.57
N CYS A 71 9.77 5.05 15.67
CA CYS A 71 10.52 5.09 16.91
C CYS A 71 11.11 6.48 17.15
N SER A 72 11.20 6.88 18.41
CA SER A 72 11.86 8.12 18.83
C SER A 72 12.29 8.05 20.28
N GLU A 73 13.05 9.04 20.75
CA GLU A 73 13.63 9.06 22.10
C GLU A 73 12.64 9.51 23.16
N SER A 74 11.60 10.26 22.75
CA SER A 74 10.54 10.72 23.65
C SER A 74 9.15 10.44 23.06
N ARG A 75 8.16 10.42 23.95
CA ARG A 75 6.76 10.25 23.58
C ARG A 75 6.30 11.39 22.66
N GLU A 76 6.66 12.62 22.99
CA GLU A 76 6.28 13.83 22.25
C GLU A 76 6.81 13.77 20.81
N GLN A 77 8.04 13.30 20.61
CA GLN A 77 8.63 13.13 19.28
C GLN A 77 7.93 12.02 18.49
N VAL A 78 7.54 10.91 19.13
CA VAL A 78 6.74 9.87 18.47
C VAL A 78 5.38 10.41 18.04
N GLU A 79 4.71 11.17 18.91
CA GLU A 79 3.41 11.80 18.60
C GLU A 79 3.56 12.79 17.43
N GLU A 80 4.57 13.66 17.42
CA GLU A 80 4.83 14.57 16.30
C GLU A 80 5.11 13.82 14.99
N ASN A 81 5.93 12.77 15.03
CA ASN A 81 6.22 11.99 13.84
C ASN A 81 4.98 11.24 13.33
N LEU A 82 4.15 10.72 14.22
CA LEU A 82 2.88 10.08 13.86
C LEU A 82 1.95 11.06 13.12
N GLU A 83 1.86 12.31 13.60
CA GLU A 83 1.10 13.38 12.95
C GLU A 83 1.64 13.68 11.55
N ARG A 84 2.97 13.81 11.40
CA ARG A 84 3.62 14.00 10.09
C ARG A 84 3.28 12.88 9.11
N TRP A 85 3.32 11.63 9.57
CA TRP A 85 2.93 10.46 8.78
C TRP A 85 1.46 10.53 8.35
N ARG A 86 0.55 10.86 9.27
CA ARG A 86 -0.87 11.02 8.93
C ARG A 86 -1.07 12.08 7.85
N PHE A 87 -0.48 13.26 8.01
CA PHE A 87 -0.62 14.35 7.04
C PHE A 87 -0.08 13.98 5.66
N ALA A 88 1.09 13.34 5.59
CA ALA A 88 1.66 12.89 4.32
C ALA A 88 0.74 11.89 3.60
N LEU A 89 0.25 10.88 4.31
CA LEU A 89 -0.64 9.87 3.73
C LEU A 89 -2.00 10.45 3.30
N GLU A 90 -2.58 11.36 4.10
CA GLU A 90 -3.82 12.05 3.75
C GLU A 90 -3.66 12.94 2.52
N ARG A 91 -2.52 13.63 2.40
CA ARG A 91 -2.21 14.46 1.23
C ARG A 91 -2.13 13.62 -0.04
N LYS A 92 -1.38 12.50 -0.01
CA LYS A 92 -1.26 11.57 -1.16
C LYS A 92 -2.60 10.97 -1.56
N ARG A 93 -3.47 10.65 -0.59
CA ARG A 93 -4.84 10.21 -0.84
C ARG A 93 -5.63 11.25 -1.62
N ASN A 94 -5.56 12.51 -1.23
CA ASN A 94 -6.33 13.59 -1.87
C ASN A 94 -5.81 13.88 -3.29
N GLU A 95 -4.49 13.83 -3.50
CA GLU A 95 -3.85 13.95 -4.83
C GLU A 95 -4.29 12.82 -5.78
N SER A 96 -4.54 11.62 -5.27
CA SER A 96 -4.95 10.45 -6.07
C SER A 96 -6.43 10.46 -6.48
N GLN A 97 -7.25 11.31 -5.86
CA GLN A 97 -8.70 11.45 -6.12
C GLN A 97 -9.05 12.68 -6.98
N SER A 98 -8.04 13.49 -7.33
CA SER A 98 -8.19 14.70 -8.14
C SER A 98 -7.79 14.45 -9.59
#